data_AF-A0A963KZG2-F1
#
_entry.id   AF-A0A963KZG2-F1
#
_cell.length_a   1.000
_cell.length_b   1.000
_cell.length_c   1.000
_cell.angle_alpha   90.00
_cell.angle_beta   90.00
_cell.angle_gamma   90.00
#
_symmetry.space_group_name_H-M   'P 1'
#
loop_
_entity.id
_entity.type
_entity.pdbx_description
1 polymer ?
#
loop_
_entity_poly.entity_id
_entity_poly.type
_entity_poly.pdbx_seq_one_letter_code
_entity_poly.pdbx_strand_id
1 'polypeptide(L)'
;MCSGVIAWFDFSWEAFATLVTGLAAVIGAIVIAIRQSKILSRQVDLQDRSLKNELFDKRYKVFERSEAFLAHILREADRPDAETERNFLIAKGEARFLFDSGVHEGLDQIWKQAIGFFMLTRIMKSTFDREGHYGKGNPEKEREALDAISESFRNLPDLFGEMKLG
;
A
#
# COMPACT_ATOMS: atom_id res chain seq x y z
N MET A 1 5.87 -48.79 -65.29
CA MET A 1 6.04 -47.36 -64.94
C MET A 1 4.75 -46.65 -65.32
N CYS A 2 3.80 -46.56 -64.39
CA CYS A 2 2.55 -45.83 -64.61
C CYS A 2 2.75 -44.43 -64.04
N SER A 3 2.83 -43.44 -64.91
CA SER A 3 2.78 -42.03 -64.52
C SER A 3 1.45 -41.78 -63.81
N GLY A 4 1.52 -41.45 -62.52
CA GLY A 4 0.37 -41.04 -61.71
C GLY A 4 -0.14 -39.69 -62.22
N VAL A 5 -1.00 -39.72 -63.23
CA VAL A 5 -1.77 -38.57 -63.67
C VAL A 5 -2.78 -38.29 -62.56
N ILE A 6 -2.56 -37.20 -61.81
CA ILE A 6 -3.55 -36.65 -60.89
C ILE A 6 -4.82 -36.41 -61.72
N ALA A 7 -5.94 -37.02 -61.33
CA ALA A 7 -7.22 -36.89 -62.05
C ALA A 7 -7.78 -35.48 -61.88
N TRP A 8 -7.29 -34.54 -62.69
CA TRP A 8 -7.69 -33.13 -62.66
C TRP A 8 -9.17 -32.89 -63.03
N PHE A 9 -9.84 -33.86 -63.66
CA PHE A 9 -11.24 -33.75 -64.08
C PHE A 9 -12.27 -34.16 -63.02
N ASP A 10 -11.85 -34.79 -61.91
CA ASP A 10 -12.72 -35.13 -60.77
C ASP A 10 -12.65 -34.08 -59.65
N PHE A 11 -11.94 -32.98 -59.89
CA PHE A 11 -11.88 -31.86 -58.96
C PHE A 11 -13.20 -31.08 -59.04
N SER A 12 -14.19 -31.53 -58.28
CA SER A 12 -15.48 -30.86 -58.22
C SER A 12 -15.31 -29.46 -57.62
N TRP A 13 -16.08 -28.52 -58.14
CA TRP A 13 -16.18 -27.17 -57.58
C TRP A 13 -16.56 -27.20 -56.08
N GLU A 14 -17.28 -28.25 -55.67
CA GLU A 14 -17.65 -28.51 -54.28
C GLU A 14 -16.43 -28.81 -53.40
N ALA A 15 -15.49 -29.66 -53.84
CA ALA A 15 -14.28 -29.97 -53.09
C ALA A 15 -13.36 -28.73 -52.92
N PHE A 16 -13.28 -27.90 -53.96
CA PHE A 16 -12.61 -26.59 -53.87
C PHE A 16 -13.29 -25.66 -52.85
N ALA A 17 -14.62 -25.56 -52.91
CA ALA A 17 -15.39 -24.72 -52.00
C ALA A 17 -15.23 -25.16 -50.54
N THR A 18 -15.22 -26.47 -50.25
CA THR A 18 -14.97 -26.99 -48.91
C THR A 18 -13.56 -26.67 -48.41
N LEU A 19 -12.54 -26.81 -49.27
CA LEU A 19 -11.16 -26.48 -48.91
C LEU A 19 -10.97 -24.98 -48.64
N VAL A 20 -11.55 -24.11 -49.49
CA VAL A 20 -11.52 -22.65 -49.30
C VAL A 20 -12.26 -22.25 -48.02
N THR A 21 -13.42 -22.86 -47.74
CA THR A 21 -14.19 -22.59 -46.53
C THR A 21 -13.43 -23.04 -45.27
N GLY A 22 -12.80 -24.22 -45.31
CA GLY A 22 -11.95 -24.71 -44.22
C GLY A 22 -10.74 -23.80 -43.96
N LEU A 23 -10.06 -23.37 -45.02
CA LEU A 23 -8.93 -22.44 -44.93
C LEU A 23 -9.36 -21.08 -44.37
N ALA A 24 -10.49 -20.55 -44.83
CA ALA A 24 -11.05 -19.29 -44.35
C ALA A 24 -11.44 -19.37 -42.86
N ALA A 25 -12.00 -20.49 -42.42
CA ALA A 25 -12.34 -20.72 -41.01
C ALA A 25 -11.09 -20.75 -40.12
N VAL A 26 -10.02 -21.42 -40.55
CA VAL A 26 -8.74 -21.46 -39.81
C VAL A 26 -8.10 -20.07 -39.74
N ILE A 27 -8.06 -19.32 -40.85
CA ILE A 27 -7.55 -17.95 -40.87
C ILE A 27 -8.38 -17.05 -39.95
N GLY A 28 -9.71 -17.17 -40.00
CA GLY A 28 -10.62 -16.46 -39.09
C GLY A 28 -10.32 -16.76 -37.63
N ALA A 29 -10.13 -18.03 -37.27
CA ALA A 29 -9.78 -18.45 -35.92
C ALA A 29 -8.43 -17.88 -35.45
N ILE A 30 -7.40 -17.88 -36.31
CA ILE A 30 -6.08 -17.31 -36.01
C ILE A 30 -6.18 -15.80 -35.76
N VAL A 31 -6.92 -15.07 -36.59
CA VAL A 31 -7.10 -13.61 -36.43
C VAL A 31 -7.83 -13.30 -35.11
N ILE A 32 -8.86 -14.08 -34.78
CA ILE A 32 -9.59 -13.95 -33.51
C ILE A 32 -8.65 -14.27 -32.34
N ALA A 33 -7.87 -15.34 -32.40
CA ALA A 33 -6.93 -15.74 -31.35
C ALA A 33 -5.86 -14.66 -31.09
N ILE A 34 -5.29 -14.05 -32.14
CA ILE A 34 -4.31 -12.96 -32.01
C ILE A 34 -4.95 -11.72 -31.37
N ARG A 35 -6.20 -11.38 -31.75
CA ARG A 35 -6.93 -10.25 -31.14
C ARG A 35 -7.25 -10.50 -29.67
N GLN A 36 -7.70 -11.70 -29.32
CA GLN A 36 -7.97 -12.09 -27.94
C GLN A 36 -6.70 -12.07 -27.09
N SER A 37 -5.57 -12.57 -27.63
CA SER A 37 -4.27 -12.54 -26.95
C SER A 37 -3.81 -11.11 -26.62
N LYS A 38 -3.97 -10.16 -27.56
CA LYS A 38 -3.67 -8.73 -27.33
C LYS A 38 -4.56 -8.07 -26.28
N ILE A 39 -5.82 -8.50 -26.16
CA ILE A 39 -6.74 -8.01 -25.12
C ILE A 39 -6.32 -8.57 -23.76
N LEU A 40 -6.00 -9.86 -23.68
CA LEU A 40 -5.56 -10.51 -22.45
C LEU A 40 -4.26 -9.88 -21.92
N SER A 41 -3.29 -9.61 -22.80
CA SER A 41 -2.04 -8.95 -22.39
C SER A 41 -2.29 -7.54 -21.84
N ARG A 42 -3.25 -6.80 -22.39
CA ARG A 42 -3.65 -5.49 -21.86
C ARG A 42 -4.38 -5.61 -20.52
N GLN A 43 -5.21 -6.63 -20.34
CA GLN A 43 -5.88 -6.87 -19.06
C GLN A 43 -4.88 -7.23 -17.96
N VAL A 44 -3.84 -8.00 -18.26
CA VAL A 44 -2.76 -8.32 -17.31
C VAL A 44 -1.98 -7.07 -16.92
N ASP A 45 -1.60 -6.21 -17.87
CA ASP A 45 -0.92 -4.93 -17.58
C ASP A 45 -1.80 -3.98 -16.75
N LEU A 46 -3.10 -3.91 -17.05
CA LEU A 46 -4.05 -3.12 -16.25
C LEU A 46 -4.22 -3.66 -14.83
N GLN A 47 -4.29 -4.99 -14.67
CA GLN A 47 -4.36 -5.62 -13.35
C GLN A 47 -3.09 -5.38 -12.54
N ASP A 48 -1.92 -5.51 -13.15
CA ASP A 48 -0.64 -5.24 -12.47
C ASP A 48 -0.56 -3.79 -11.98
N ARG A 49 -0.92 -2.82 -12.84
CA ARG A 49 -1.00 -1.40 -12.44
C ARG A 49 -2.03 -1.16 -11.34
N SER A 50 -3.18 -1.82 -11.39
CA SER A 50 -4.22 -1.71 -10.35
C SER A 50 -3.72 -2.23 -9.01
N LEU A 51 -3.02 -3.37 -9.00
CA LEU A 51 -2.46 -3.96 -7.78
C LEU A 51 -1.38 -3.07 -7.17
N LYS A 52 -0.51 -2.47 -8.00
CA LYS A 52 0.51 -1.51 -7.57
C LYS A 52 -0.12 -0.26 -6.95
N ASN A 53 -1.17 0.29 -7.57
CA ASN A 53 -1.91 1.42 -7.03
C ASN A 53 -2.58 1.08 -5.69
N GLU A 54 -3.21 -0.10 -5.57
CA GLU A 54 -3.85 -0.52 -4.32
C GLU A 54 -2.83 -0.69 -3.19
N LEU A 55 -1.64 -1.23 -3.49
CA LEU A 55 -0.55 -1.33 -2.51
C LEU A 55 -0.04 0.06 -2.09
N PHE A 56 0.12 0.98 -3.05
CA PHE A 56 0.51 2.36 -2.76
C PHE A 56 -0.52 3.05 -1.86
N ASP A 57 -1.81 2.97 -2.18
CA ASP A 57 -2.88 3.55 -1.37
C ASP A 57 -2.91 3.00 0.04
N LYS A 58 -2.69 1.68 0.21
CA LYS A 58 -2.59 1.05 1.53
C LYS A 58 -1.39 1.58 2.32
N ARG A 59 -0.22 1.70 1.68
CA ARG A 59 0.99 2.25 2.31
C ARG A 59 0.81 3.72 2.71
N TYR A 60 0.22 4.52 1.81
CA TYR A 60 -0.07 5.92 2.08
C TYR A 60 -1.01 6.12 3.26
N LYS A 61 -2.06 5.29 3.40
CA LYS A 61 -2.97 5.33 4.56
C LYS A 61 -2.27 5.06 5.90
N VAL A 62 -1.26 4.19 5.92
CA VAL A 62 -0.47 3.96 7.14
C VAL A 62 0.34 5.21 7.52
N PHE A 63 0.96 5.85 6.52
CA PHE A 63 1.67 7.12 6.70
C PHE A 63 0.73 8.21 7.24
N GLU A 64 -0.39 8.46 6.54
CA GLU A 64 -1.37 9.51 6.90
C GLU A 64 -1.90 9.35 8.33
N ARG A 65 -2.25 8.12 8.75
CA ARG A 65 -2.72 7.84 10.12
C ARG A 65 -1.61 8.07 11.17
N SER A 66 -0.36 7.77 10.80
CA SER A 66 0.80 7.99 11.67
C SER A 66 1.11 9.48 11.84
N GLU A 67 1.03 10.22 10.74
CA GLU A 67 1.18 11.67 10.72
C GLU A 67 0.08 12.36 11.54
N ALA A 68 -1.18 11.99 11.32
CA ALA A 68 -2.33 12.56 12.05
C ALA A 68 -2.22 12.36 13.57
N PHE A 69 -1.78 11.18 14.01
CA PHE A 69 -1.55 10.88 15.43
C PHE A 69 -0.49 11.80 16.04
N LEU A 70 0.67 11.93 15.40
CA LEU A 70 1.74 12.78 15.87
C LEU A 70 1.39 14.27 15.81
N ALA A 71 0.75 14.71 14.73
CA ALA A 71 0.29 16.08 14.56
C ALA A 71 -0.71 16.48 15.66
N HIS A 72 -1.60 15.57 16.06
CA HIS A 72 -2.51 15.81 17.17
C HIS A 72 -1.76 16.02 18.49
N ILE A 73 -0.78 15.16 18.80
CA ILE A 73 0.01 15.29 20.04
C ILE A 73 0.76 16.62 20.05
N LEU A 74 1.39 17.00 18.95
CA LEU A 74 2.18 18.24 18.86
C LEU A 74 1.32 19.49 18.91
N ARG A 75 0.09 19.45 18.36
CA ARG A 75 -0.81 20.60 18.35
C ARG A 75 -1.48 20.84 19.70
N GLU A 76 -1.93 19.77 20.35
CA GLU A 76 -2.72 19.88 21.58
C GLU A 76 -1.88 19.68 22.85
N ALA A 77 -0.65 19.16 22.73
CA ALA A 77 0.18 18.72 23.85
C ALA A 77 -0.58 17.78 24.82
N ASP A 78 -1.48 16.96 24.28
CA ASP A 78 -2.31 16.04 25.04
C ASP A 78 -2.54 14.73 24.28
N ARG A 79 -3.15 13.75 24.94
CA ARG A 79 -3.54 12.49 24.35
C ARG A 79 -4.57 12.70 23.23
N PRO A 80 -4.36 12.09 22.05
CA PRO A 80 -5.36 12.08 20.99
C PRO A 80 -6.68 11.45 21.43
N ASP A 81 -7.74 11.79 20.71
CA ASP A 81 -9.01 11.11 20.88
C ASP A 81 -8.91 9.59 20.56
N ALA A 82 -9.89 8.83 21.05
CA ALA A 82 -9.88 7.37 20.95
C ALA A 82 -9.91 6.86 19.49
N GLU A 83 -10.45 7.63 18.55
CA GLU A 83 -10.45 7.28 17.14
C GLU A 83 -9.07 7.49 16.52
N THR A 84 -8.44 8.64 16.75
CA THR A 84 -7.08 8.94 16.28
C THR A 84 -6.08 7.91 16.84
N GLU A 85 -6.14 7.60 18.13
CA GLU A 85 -5.30 6.58 18.76
C GLU A 85 -5.53 5.18 18.15
N ARG A 86 -6.80 4.77 17.98
CA ARG A 86 -7.13 3.48 17.38
C ARG A 86 -6.63 3.38 15.94
N ASN A 87 -6.78 4.45 15.15
CA ASN A 87 -6.35 4.48 13.76
C ASN A 87 -4.82 4.35 13.65
N PHE A 88 -4.07 4.96 14.57
CA PHE A 88 -2.63 4.75 14.69
C PHE A 88 -2.27 3.30 15.01
N LEU A 89 -2.95 2.68 15.97
CA LEU A 89 -2.68 1.29 16.34
C LEU A 89 -2.99 0.31 15.20
N ILE A 90 -4.04 0.56 14.42
CA ILE A 90 -4.34 -0.19 13.19
C ILE A 90 -3.21 -0.01 12.19
N ALA A 91 -2.79 1.24 11.93
CA ALA A 91 -1.69 1.54 11.00
C ALA A 91 -0.38 0.83 11.41
N LYS A 92 -0.04 0.83 12.71
CA LYS A 92 1.12 0.10 13.24
C LYS A 92 1.02 -1.41 13.00
N GLY A 93 -0.18 -1.98 13.10
CA GLY A 93 -0.45 -3.39 12.82
C GLY A 93 -0.34 -3.72 11.33
N GLU A 94 -0.94 -2.90 10.47
CA GLU A 94 -0.85 -2.99 9.01
C GLU A 94 0.59 -2.87 8.52
N ALA A 95 1.39 -2.02 9.18
CA ALA A 95 2.77 -1.75 8.79
C ALA A 95 3.64 -3.02 8.76
N ARG A 96 3.36 -3.98 9.64
CA ARG A 96 4.07 -5.28 9.69
C ARG A 96 3.93 -6.10 8.41
N PHE A 97 2.85 -5.88 7.65
CA PHE A 97 2.56 -6.64 6.43
C PHE A 97 2.88 -5.84 5.16
N LEU A 98 2.83 -4.50 5.24
CA LEU A 98 2.96 -3.62 4.09
C LEU A 98 4.39 -3.11 3.86
N PHE A 99 5.24 -3.13 4.90
CA PHE A 99 6.58 -2.56 4.90
C PHE A 99 7.60 -3.53 5.53
N ASP A 100 8.87 -3.18 5.38
CA ASP A 100 9.96 -3.86 6.07
C ASP A 100 9.92 -3.61 7.59
N SER A 101 10.64 -4.42 8.37
CA SER A 101 10.60 -4.37 9.83
C SER A 101 10.97 -3.00 10.40
N GLY A 102 11.82 -2.23 9.71
CA GLY A 102 12.24 -0.90 10.14
C GLY A 102 11.08 0.08 10.33
N VAL A 103 10.07 0.07 9.44
CA VAL A 103 8.89 0.95 9.58
C VAL A 103 8.08 0.55 10.80
N HIS A 104 7.82 -0.75 10.98
CA HIS A 104 7.07 -1.25 12.12
C HIS A 104 7.78 -0.95 13.45
N GLU A 105 9.09 -1.16 13.52
CA GLU A 105 9.92 -0.84 14.69
C GLU A 105 9.92 0.66 14.98
N GLY A 106 10.01 1.50 13.95
CA GLY A 106 9.89 2.96 14.09
C GLY A 106 8.54 3.39 14.64
N LEU A 107 7.43 2.88 14.11
CA LEU A 107 6.09 3.16 14.63
C LEU A 107 5.90 2.64 16.07
N ASP A 108 6.53 1.53 16.44
CA ASP A 108 6.53 1.03 17.82
C ASP A 108 7.32 1.94 18.77
N GLN A 109 8.43 2.51 18.31
CA GLN A 109 9.20 3.49 19.08
C GLN A 109 8.40 4.78 19.30
N ILE A 110 7.73 5.26 18.26
CA ILE A 110 6.82 6.42 18.33
C ILE A 110 5.71 6.18 19.35
N TRP A 111 5.11 4.98 19.32
CA TRP A 111 4.10 4.59 20.30
C TRP A 111 4.61 4.65 21.75
N LYS A 112 5.80 4.10 22.00
CA LYS A 112 6.43 4.11 23.33
C LYS A 112 6.71 5.53 23.82
N GLN A 113 7.20 6.41 22.94
CA GLN A 113 7.44 7.82 23.25
C GLN A 113 6.12 8.53 23.62
N ALA A 114 5.07 8.34 22.83
CA ALA A 114 3.75 8.92 23.08
C ALA A 114 3.16 8.45 24.42
N ILE A 115 3.22 7.14 24.71
CA ILE A 115 2.77 6.60 26.01
C ILE A 115 3.58 7.16 27.17
N GLY A 116 4.91 7.29 27.01
CA GLY A 116 5.77 7.92 28.00
C GLY A 116 5.35 9.36 28.30
N PHE A 117 5.09 10.14 27.26
CA PHE A 117 4.56 11.50 27.37
C PHE A 117 3.21 11.54 28.09
N PHE A 118 2.23 10.72 27.70
CA PHE A 118 0.90 10.72 28.34
C PHE A 118 0.92 10.30 29.81
N MET A 119 1.82 9.38 30.17
CA MET A 119 2.01 8.99 31.56
C MET A 119 2.61 10.14 32.38
N LEU A 120 3.57 10.87 31.81
CA LEU A 120 4.19 12.03 32.45
C LEU A 120 3.18 13.16 32.67
N THR A 121 2.41 13.55 31.64
CA THR A 121 1.39 14.60 31.76
C THR A 121 0.33 14.25 32.81
N ARG A 122 -0.08 12.98 32.86
CA ARG A 122 -1.01 12.48 33.90
C ARG A 122 -0.43 12.58 35.31
N ILE A 123 0.84 12.22 35.50
CA ILE A 123 1.52 12.34 36.80
C ILE A 123 1.65 13.81 37.20
N MET A 124 2.03 14.68 36.27
CA MET A 124 2.15 16.11 36.48
C MET A 124 0.84 16.74 36.92
N LYS A 125 -0.25 16.44 36.21
CA LYS A 125 -1.60 16.89 36.58
C LYS A 125 -1.99 16.44 37.98
N SER A 126 -1.82 15.14 38.27
CA SER A 126 -2.13 14.59 39.59
C SER A 126 -1.27 15.21 40.71
N THR A 127 -0.01 15.55 40.42
CA THR A 127 0.90 16.19 41.38
C THR A 127 0.46 17.62 41.63
N PHE A 128 0.13 18.37 40.58
CA PHE A 128 -0.37 19.73 40.67
C PHE A 128 -1.67 19.80 41.48
N ASP A 129 -2.63 18.91 41.19
CA ASP A 129 -3.90 18.84 41.91
C ASP A 129 -3.72 18.56 43.42
N ARG A 130 -2.66 17.83 43.80
CA ARG A 130 -2.36 17.47 45.20
C ARG A 130 -1.50 18.50 45.93
N GLU A 131 -0.51 19.06 45.25
CA GLU A 131 0.62 19.80 45.86
C GLU A 131 0.69 21.27 45.42
N GLY A 132 -0.12 21.68 44.43
CA GLY A 132 -0.11 23.03 43.87
C GLY A 132 1.09 23.34 42.98
N HIS A 133 1.89 22.33 42.62
CA HIS A 133 3.04 22.46 41.71
C HIS A 133 3.24 21.19 40.87
N TYR A 134 3.91 21.30 39.73
CA TYR A 134 4.13 20.17 38.83
C TYR A 134 5.19 19.15 39.27
N GLY A 135 5.88 19.39 40.39
CA GLY A 135 7.00 18.58 40.85
C GLY A 135 8.31 18.99 40.17
N LYS A 136 9.41 18.93 40.93
CA LYS A 136 10.73 19.38 40.45
C LYS A 136 11.23 18.50 39.31
N GLY A 137 11.58 19.11 38.17
CA GLY A 137 12.14 18.41 37.01
C GLY A 137 11.10 17.82 36.04
N ASN A 138 9.80 17.88 36.37
CA ASN A 138 8.77 17.33 35.49
C ASN A 138 8.50 18.19 34.24
N PRO A 139 8.43 19.54 34.32
CA PRO A 139 8.31 20.37 33.12
C PRO A 139 9.46 20.18 32.13
N GLU A 140 10.69 19.98 32.61
CA GLU A 140 11.85 19.72 31.76
C GLU A 140 11.72 18.38 31.03
N LYS A 141 11.28 17.32 31.73
CA LYS A 141 11.00 16.01 31.13
C LYS A 141 9.86 16.05 30.12
N GLU A 142 8.84 16.88 30.37
CA GLU A 142 7.71 17.05 29.44
C GLU A 142 8.20 17.66 28.13
N ARG A 143 9.04 18.69 28.22
CA ARG A 143 9.69 19.30 27.06
C ARG A 143 10.56 18.29 26.32
N GLU A 144 11.40 17.52 27.01
CA GLU A 144 12.24 16.47 26.39
C GLU A 144 11.39 15.41 25.66
N ALA A 145 10.26 15.01 26.24
CA ALA A 145 9.34 14.07 25.61
C ALA A 145 8.68 14.66 24.36
N LEU A 146 8.24 15.93 24.41
CA LEU A 146 7.70 16.64 23.25
C LEU A 146 8.74 16.84 22.15
N ASP A 147 9.99 17.15 22.50
CA ASP A 147 11.10 17.29 21.55
C ASP A 147 11.36 15.96 20.82
N ALA A 148 11.34 14.83 21.54
CA ALA A 148 11.47 13.50 20.95
C ALA A 148 10.30 13.16 20.00
N ILE A 149 9.08 13.53 20.36
CA ILE A 149 7.90 13.35 19.50
C ILE A 149 8.00 14.25 18.25
N SER A 150 8.47 15.48 18.41
CA SER A 150 8.71 16.43 17.31
C SER A 150 9.79 15.94 16.35
N GLU A 151 10.86 15.34 16.86
CA GLU A 151 11.88 14.68 16.04
C GLU A 151 11.29 13.49 15.27
N SER A 152 10.52 12.63 15.94
CA SER A 152 9.81 11.53 15.28
C SER A 152 8.86 11.99 14.18
N PHE A 153 8.15 13.11 14.37
CA PHE A 153 7.29 13.69 13.34
C PHE A 153 8.09 14.19 12.13
N ARG A 154 9.21 14.88 12.36
CA ARG A 154 10.09 15.37 11.28
C ARG A 154 10.73 14.23 10.49
N ASN A 155 11.09 13.14 11.17
CA ASN A 155 11.72 11.98 10.56
C ASN A 155 10.69 10.96 10.02
N LEU A 156 9.39 11.24 10.14
CA LEU A 156 8.34 10.32 9.68
C LEU A 156 8.43 10.05 8.17
N PRO A 157 8.63 11.04 7.28
CA PRO A 157 8.78 10.76 5.84
C PRO A 157 9.98 9.86 5.54
N ASP A 158 11.11 10.10 6.21
CA ASP A 158 12.33 9.30 6.05
C ASP A 158 12.14 7.86 6.53
N LEU A 159 11.37 7.66 7.61
CA LEU A 159 11.01 6.34 8.12
C LEU A 159 10.27 5.51 7.06
N PHE A 160 9.34 6.12 6.33
CA PHE A 160 8.57 5.46 5.27
C PHE A 160 9.33 5.37 3.93
N GLY A 161 10.47 6.06 3.82
CA GLY A 161 11.31 6.12 2.62
C GLY A 161 10.63 6.78 1.43
N GLU A 162 11.27 6.72 0.26
CA GLU A 162 10.58 7.06 -0.97
C GLU A 162 9.48 6.02 -1.19
N MET A 163 8.21 6.41 -1.11
CA MET A 163 7.06 5.59 -1.51
C MET A 163 7.09 5.37 -3.03
N LYS A 164 8.10 4.67 -3.54
CA LYS A 164 8.27 4.37 -4.96
C LYS A 164 7.32 3.25 -5.35
N LEU A 165 6.56 3.50 -6.42
CA LEU A 165 5.87 2.48 -7.18
C LEU A 165 6.95 1.60 -7.83
N GLY A 166 7.24 0.45 -7.23
CA GLY A 166 8.15 -0.56 -7.79
C GLY A 166 7.63 -1.17 -9.09
#